data_AF-A0A969LJE8-F1
#
_entry.id   AF-A0A969LJE8-F1
#
_cell.length_a   1.000
_cell.length_b   1.000
_cell.length_c   1.000
_cell.angle_alpha   90.00
_cell.angle_beta   90.00
_cell.angle_gamma   90.00
#
_symmetry.space_group_name_H-M   'P 1'
#
loop_
_entity.id
_entity.type
_entity.pdbx_description
1 polymer ?
#
loop_
_entity_poly.entity_id
_entity_poly.type
_entity_poly.pdbx_seq_one_letter_code
_entity_poly.pdbx_strand_id
1 'polypeptide(L)'
;MSETFKSGRHFLQIPGPTNVPDRILRAMDHPTIDHRGPAFAALAAEVLAGLKPVFGTAGPVVIYPASGTGAWEAALVNTLSPGDRVLMAETGQFSTLWVELARRL
;
A
#
# COMPACT_ATOMS: atom_id res chain seq x y z
N MET A 1 19.68 21.94 -2.35
CA MET A 1 19.23 22.69 -3.53
C MET A 1 18.20 23.69 -3.05
N SER A 2 18.41 24.98 -3.28
CA SER A 2 17.52 26.04 -2.79
C SER A 2 16.15 25.87 -3.46
N GLU A 3 15.13 25.50 -2.69
CA GLU A 3 13.75 25.58 -3.19
C GLU A 3 13.42 27.05 -3.39
N THR A 4 13.31 27.45 -4.65
CA THR A 4 12.77 28.75 -5.01
C THR A 4 11.33 28.81 -4.51
N PHE A 5 11.02 29.77 -3.64
CA PHE A 5 9.66 29.99 -3.15
C PHE A 5 8.69 30.10 -4.34
N LYS A 6 7.71 29.20 -4.38
CA LYS A 6 6.62 29.23 -5.35
C LYS A 6 5.34 29.61 -4.61
N SER A 7 4.64 30.63 -5.11
CA SER A 7 3.34 31.02 -4.56
C SER A 7 2.27 29.99 -4.90
N GLY A 8 1.25 29.89 -4.03
CA GLY A 8 0.13 28.97 -4.21
C GLY A 8 0.40 27.54 -3.71
N ARG A 9 -0.58 26.64 -3.91
CA ARG A 9 -0.44 25.22 -3.59
C ARG A 9 0.25 24.51 -4.74
N HIS A 10 1.09 23.51 -4.44
CA HIS A 10 1.65 22.63 -5.45
C HIS A 10 0.54 21.86 -6.20
N PHE A 11 0.56 21.89 -7.52
CA PHE A 11 -0.37 21.14 -8.36
C PHE A 11 0.21 19.74 -8.64
N LEU A 12 -0.07 18.79 -7.75
CA LEU A 12 0.38 17.40 -7.88
C LEU A 12 -0.54 16.65 -8.86
N GLN A 13 -0.03 16.31 -10.05
CA GLN A 13 -0.79 15.68 -11.15
C GLN A 13 -0.11 14.41 -11.72
N ILE A 14 0.72 13.75 -10.92
CA ILE A 14 1.30 12.45 -11.28
C ILE A 14 0.36 11.32 -10.83
N PRO A 15 0.42 10.12 -11.44
CA PRO A 15 -0.42 8.98 -11.08
C PRO A 15 0.10 8.24 -9.82
N GLY A 16 0.48 8.98 -8.78
CA GLY A 16 1.03 8.43 -7.54
C GLY A 16 2.39 9.05 -7.16
N PRO A 17 2.56 9.58 -5.93
CA PRO A 17 1.51 9.85 -4.93
C PRO A 17 0.47 10.89 -5.41
N THR A 18 -0.63 11.02 -4.69
CA THR A 18 -1.73 11.96 -4.99
C THR A 18 -1.99 12.93 -3.83
N ASN A 19 -2.78 13.97 -4.06
CA ASN A 19 -3.13 14.94 -3.01
C ASN A 19 -3.94 14.26 -1.89
N VAL A 20 -3.52 14.43 -0.65
CA VAL A 20 -4.21 13.91 0.53
C VAL A 20 -5.23 14.95 1.01
N PRO A 21 -6.52 14.60 1.21
CA PRO A 21 -7.49 15.53 1.76
C PRO A 21 -7.09 16.05 3.15
N ASP A 22 -7.29 17.35 3.42
CA ASP A 22 -6.86 18.00 4.66
C ASP A 22 -7.33 17.29 5.94
N ARG A 23 -8.54 16.69 5.92
CA ARG A 23 -9.06 15.92 7.06
C ARG A 23 -8.22 14.67 7.40
N ILE A 24 -7.60 14.05 6.39
CA ILE A 24 -6.75 12.86 6.56
C ILE A 24 -5.38 13.28 7.06
N LEU A 25 -4.82 14.39 6.55
CA LEU A 25 -3.58 14.96 7.07
C LEU A 25 -3.70 15.26 8.57
N ARG A 26 -4.82 15.86 9.00
CA ARG A 26 -5.10 16.11 10.43
C ARG A 26 -5.21 14.82 11.23
N ALA A 27 -5.82 13.77 10.69
CA ALA A 27 -5.90 12.46 11.36
C ALA A 27 -4.53 11.80 11.53
N MET A 28 -3.61 12.02 10.58
CA MET A 28 -2.23 11.50 10.65
C MET A 28 -1.34 12.27 11.63
N ASP A 29 -1.70 13.51 11.98
CA ASP A 29 -0.96 14.38 12.91
C ASP A 29 -1.22 14.04 14.41
N HIS A 30 -2.01 13.00 14.68
CA HIS A 30 -2.24 12.54 16.05
C HIS A 30 -0.98 11.90 16.66
N PRO A 31 -0.76 12.04 17.98
CA PRO A 31 0.31 11.34 18.68
C PRO A 31 0.23 9.82 18.48
N THR A 32 1.40 9.18 18.43
CA THR A 32 1.48 7.72 18.34
C THR A 32 0.83 7.07 19.56
N ILE A 33 0.10 5.98 19.30
CA ILE A 33 -0.55 5.16 20.32
C ILE A 33 0.23 3.87 20.54
N ASP A 34 0.04 3.23 21.70
CA ASP A 34 0.62 1.92 21.97
C ASP A 34 0.03 0.85 21.03
N HIS A 35 0.86 0.29 20.16
CA HIS A 35 0.49 -0.76 19.21
C HIS A 35 0.02 -2.07 19.87
N ARG A 36 0.33 -2.30 21.15
CA ARG A 36 -0.17 -3.45 21.92
C ARG A 36 -1.36 -3.09 22.80
N GLY A 37 -1.75 -1.82 22.81
CA GLY A 37 -2.83 -1.30 23.63
C GLY A 37 -4.22 -1.54 23.02
N PRO A 38 -5.27 -1.46 23.86
CA PRO A 38 -6.65 -1.70 23.42
C PRO A 38 -7.14 -0.70 22.36
N ALA A 39 -6.62 0.54 22.37
CA ALA A 39 -6.97 1.55 21.38
C ALA A 39 -6.51 1.16 19.97
N PHE A 40 -5.28 0.65 19.83
CA PHE A 40 -4.77 0.19 18.54
C PHE A 40 -5.52 -1.06 18.05
N ALA A 41 -5.83 -2.00 18.95
CA ALA A 41 -6.60 -3.20 18.61
C ALA A 41 -7.99 -2.85 18.04
N ALA A 42 -8.69 -1.90 18.66
CA ALA A 42 -9.98 -1.41 18.17
C ALA A 42 -9.86 -0.73 16.80
N LEU A 43 -8.87 0.16 16.63
CA LEU A 43 -8.60 0.83 15.36
C LEU A 43 -8.28 -0.16 14.24
N ALA A 44 -7.41 -1.13 14.49
CA ALA A 44 -7.03 -2.14 13.51
C ALA A 44 -8.24 -2.98 13.06
N ALA A 45 -9.10 -3.38 14.00
CA ALA A 45 -10.32 -4.14 13.69
C ALA A 45 -11.29 -3.33 12.82
N GLU A 46 -11.50 -2.06 13.13
CA GLU A 46 -12.34 -1.15 12.34
C GLU A 46 -11.79 -0.98 10.92
N VAL A 47 -10.49 -0.71 10.78
CA VAL A 47 -9.85 -0.53 9.46
C VAL A 47 -9.94 -1.82 8.64
N LEU A 48 -9.63 -2.99 9.22
CA LEU A 48 -9.71 -4.27 8.51
C LEU A 48 -11.13 -4.60 8.04
N ALA A 49 -12.14 -4.30 8.85
CA ALA A 49 -13.54 -4.45 8.47
C ALA A 49 -13.93 -3.46 7.36
N GLY A 50 -13.50 -2.21 7.46
CA GLY A 50 -13.78 -1.15 6.48
C GLY A 50 -13.12 -1.38 5.12
N LEU A 51 -11.99 -2.11 5.05
CA LEU A 51 -11.33 -2.44 3.79
C LEU A 51 -12.04 -3.53 2.98
N LYS A 52 -12.75 -4.46 3.63
CA LYS A 52 -13.48 -5.54 2.94
C LYS A 52 -14.44 -5.04 1.83
N PRO A 53 -15.32 -4.05 2.08
CA PRO A 53 -16.17 -3.52 1.02
C PRO A 53 -15.39 -2.77 -0.07
N VAL A 54 -14.24 -2.16 0.24
CA VAL A 54 -13.38 -1.51 -0.77
C VAL A 54 -12.82 -2.54 -1.76
N PHE A 55 -12.42 -3.71 -1.26
CA PHE A 55 -11.97 -4.83 -2.09
C PHE A 55 -13.11 -5.71 -2.63
N GLY A 56 -14.37 -5.46 -2.23
CA GLY A 56 -15.52 -6.29 -2.63
C GLY A 56 -15.42 -7.75 -2.17
N THR A 57 -14.83 -8.02 -1.00
CA THR A 57 -14.53 -9.39 -0.54
C THR A 57 -15.11 -9.72 0.83
N ALA A 58 -15.47 -11.00 1.03
CA ALA A 58 -15.75 -11.55 2.37
C ALA A 58 -14.49 -12.07 3.08
N GLY A 59 -13.42 -12.33 2.31
CA GLY A 59 -12.15 -12.88 2.79
C GLY A 59 -11.35 -11.91 3.66
N PRO A 60 -10.23 -12.39 4.26
CA PRO A 60 -9.33 -11.54 5.02
C PRO A 60 -8.64 -10.51 4.11
N VAL A 61 -8.44 -9.30 4.64
CA VAL A 61 -7.58 -8.27 4.05
C VAL A 61 -6.38 -8.10 4.98
N VAL A 62 -5.19 -7.95 4.41
CA VAL A 62 -3.94 -7.79 5.17
C VAL A 62 -3.34 -6.43 4.87
N ILE A 63 -2.84 -5.75 5.91
CA ILE A 63 -2.15 -4.46 5.80
C ILE A 63 -0.67 -4.69 6.07
N TYR A 64 0.18 -4.37 5.10
CA TYR A 64 1.63 -4.41 5.25
C TYR A 64 2.17 -2.98 5.44
N PRO A 65 3.11 -2.74 6.38
CA PRO A 65 3.86 -1.49 6.46
C PRO A 65 4.92 -1.44 5.35
N ALA A 66 4.49 -1.47 4.10
CA ALA A 66 5.31 -1.53 2.90
C ALA A 66 4.66 -0.75 1.74
N SER A 67 5.40 -0.59 0.65
CA SER A 67 4.85 -0.08 -0.61
C SER A 67 4.11 -1.17 -1.39
N GLY A 68 3.54 -0.83 -2.55
CA GLY A 68 2.93 -1.80 -3.46
C GLY A 68 3.87 -2.95 -3.87
N THR A 69 5.18 -2.68 -4.02
CA THR A 69 6.18 -3.71 -4.33
C THR A 69 6.32 -4.75 -3.21
N GLY A 70 6.19 -4.34 -1.94
CA GLY A 70 6.21 -5.30 -0.83
C GLY A 70 4.97 -6.19 -0.80
N ALA A 71 3.81 -5.68 -1.19
CA ALA A 71 2.60 -6.48 -1.34
C ALA A 71 2.71 -7.50 -2.49
N TRP A 72 3.39 -7.15 -3.60
CA TRP A 72 3.72 -8.09 -4.68
C TRP A 72 4.58 -9.25 -4.20
N GLU A 73 5.62 -8.96 -3.43
CA GLU A 73 6.50 -9.99 -2.85
C GLU A 73 5.71 -10.88 -1.88
N ALA A 74 4.94 -10.29 -0.96
CA ALA A 74 4.12 -11.01 0.00
C ALA A 74 3.15 -11.98 -0.68
N ALA A 75 2.51 -11.57 -1.79
CA ALA A 75 1.62 -12.45 -2.54
C ALA A 75 2.35 -13.67 -3.10
N LEU A 76 3.53 -13.49 -3.68
CA LEU A 76 4.31 -14.58 -4.28
C LEU A 76 4.85 -15.55 -3.22
N VAL A 77 5.55 -15.04 -2.21
CA VAL A 77 6.25 -15.89 -1.22
C VAL A 77 5.31 -16.65 -0.28
N ASN A 78 4.07 -16.18 -0.09
CA ASN A 78 3.09 -16.88 0.75
C ASN A 78 2.24 -17.90 -0.03
N THR A 79 2.26 -17.89 -1.36
CA THR A 79 1.34 -18.73 -2.17
C THR A 79 2.04 -19.66 -3.15
N LEU A 80 3.33 -19.47 -3.42
CA LEU A 80 4.11 -20.26 -4.37
C LEU A 80 5.34 -20.88 -3.69
N SER A 81 5.84 -21.95 -4.30
CA SER A 81 7.11 -22.58 -3.96
C SER A 81 8.13 -22.48 -5.11
N PRO A 82 9.44 -22.53 -4.84
CA PRO A 82 10.45 -22.58 -5.89
C PRO A 82 10.18 -23.71 -6.90
N GLY A 83 10.14 -23.36 -8.19
CA GLY A 83 9.84 -24.29 -9.28
C GLY A 83 8.39 -24.30 -9.75
N ASP A 84 7.47 -23.63 -9.05
CA ASP A 84 6.10 -23.46 -9.52
C ASP A 84 6.05 -22.67 -10.83
N ARG A 85 5.10 -23.03 -11.71
CA ARG A 85 4.89 -22.34 -12.98
C ARG A 85 3.85 -21.26 -12.82
N VAL A 86 4.21 -20.01 -13.15
CA VAL A 86 3.33 -18.84 -13.07
C VAL A 86 3.11 -18.25 -14.46
N LEU A 87 1.85 -18.00 -14.82
CA LEU A 87 1.50 -17.21 -16.00
C LEU A 87 1.36 -15.75 -15.59
N MET A 88 2.16 -14.87 -16.19
CA MET A 88 2.10 -13.43 -15.96
C MET A 88 1.95 -12.70 -17.29
N ALA A 89 1.07 -11.69 -17.33
CA ALA A 89 0.85 -10.85 -18.51
C ALA A 89 1.71 -9.58 -18.40
N GLU A 90 2.68 -9.44 -19.30
CA GLU A 90 3.51 -8.26 -19.40
C GLU A 90 2.91 -7.26 -20.40
N THR A 91 2.48 -6.11 -19.90
CA THR A 91 1.80 -5.07 -20.69
C THR A 91 2.39 -3.67 -20.47
N GLY A 92 3.49 -3.56 -19.73
CA GLY A 92 4.16 -2.29 -19.42
C GLY A 92 5.00 -2.36 -18.15
N GLN A 93 5.56 -1.20 -17.76
CA GLN A 93 6.62 -1.11 -16.76
C GLN A 93 6.29 -1.83 -15.43
N PHE A 94 5.10 -1.64 -14.87
CA PHE A 94 4.75 -2.26 -13.58
C PHE A 94 4.64 -3.79 -13.67
N SER A 95 4.05 -4.31 -14.75
CA SER A 95 4.01 -5.76 -14.97
C SER A 95 5.40 -6.35 -15.21
N THR A 96 6.29 -5.65 -15.94
CA THR A 96 7.68 -6.06 -16.15
C THR A 96 8.42 -6.16 -14.82
N LEU A 97 8.29 -5.15 -13.94
CA LEU A 97 8.91 -5.16 -12.62
C LEU A 97 8.40 -6.29 -11.72
N TRP A 98 7.12 -6.64 -11.79
CA TRP A 98 6.58 -7.77 -11.02
C TRP A 98 7.07 -9.12 -11.56
N VAL A 99 7.20 -9.28 -12.88
CA VAL A 99 7.82 -10.45 -13.51
C VAL A 99 9.28 -10.59 -13.09
N GLU A 100 10.05 -9.50 -13.08
CA GLU A 100 11.43 -9.51 -12.62
C GLU A 100 11.55 -9.91 -11.14
N LEU A 101 10.64 -9.41 -10.29
CA LEU A 101 10.57 -9.83 -8.89
C LEU A 101 10.29 -11.33 -8.78
N ALA A 102 9.30 -11.85 -9.50
CA ALA A 102 8.95 -13.28 -9.46
C ALA A 102 10.09 -14.19 -9.92
N ARG A 103 10.94 -13.74 -10.86
CA ARG A 103 12.13 -14.50 -11.32
C ARG A 103 13.29 -14.49 -10.31
N ARG A 104 13.30 -13.54 -9.37
CA ARG A 104 14.36 -13.39 -8.37
C ARG A 104 14.08 -14.15 -7.07
N LEU A 105 12.82 -14.46 -6.80
CA LEU A 105 12.35 -15.24 -5.66
C LEU A 105 12.48 -16.75 -5.95
#